data_AF-A0AA41Z522-F1
#
_entry.id   AF-A0AA41Z522-F1
#
_cell.length_a   1.000
_cell.length_b   1.000
_cell.length_c   1.000
_cell.angle_alpha   90.00
_cell.angle_beta   90.00
_cell.angle_gamma   90.00
#
_symmetry.space_group_name_H-M   'P 1'
#
loop_
_entity.id
_entity.type
_entity.pdbx_description
1 polymer ?
#
loop_
_entity_poly.entity_id
_entity_poly.type
_entity_poly.pdbx_seq_one_letter_code
_entity_poly.pdbx_strand_id
1 'polypeptide(L)' 'MPTLLVARSEDKLNRLAETLRDPHRVQVTVVAADLSSTEVVDGLIGEVRHRGLHVRHPGQQ' A
#
# COMPACT_ATOMS: atom_id res chain seq x y z
N MET A 1 11.35 -6.98 1.09
CA MET A 1 10.36 -6.65 0.04
C MET A 1 9.55 -5.45 0.53
N PRO A 2 9.28 -4.45 -0.30
CA PRO A 2 8.47 -3.30 0.10
C PRO A 2 7.01 -3.74 0.29
N THR A 3 6.42 -3.33 1.41
CA THR A 3 5.01 -3.60 1.76
C THR A 3 4.21 -2.32 1.60
N LEU A 4 3.10 -2.38 0.86
CA LEU A 4 2.16 -1.28 0.70
C LEU A 4 0.90 -1.58 1.51
N LEU A 5 0.53 -0.69 2.42
CA LEU A 5 -0.70 -0.78 3.21
C LEU A 5 -1.70 0.25 2.70
N VAL A 6 -2.92 -0.20 2.39
CA VAL A 6 -4.00 0.65 1.85
C VAL A 6 -5.29 0.40 2.60
N ALA A 7 -5.88 1.46 3.15
CA ALA A 7 -7.20 1.45 3.80
C ALA A 7 -7.70 2.89 3.99
N ARG A 8 -8.97 3.05 4.37
CA ARG A 8 -9.55 4.37 4.69
C ARG A 8 -8.93 5.06 5.90
N SER A 9 -8.48 4.31 6.91
CA SER A 9 -8.06 4.86 8.19
C SER A 9 -6.54 4.97 8.27
N GLU A 10 -6.02 6.18 8.04
CA GLU A 10 -4.58 6.46 8.06
C GLU A 10 -3.93 6.16 9.42
N ASP A 11 -4.56 6.57 10.53
CA ASP A 11 -4.04 6.34 11.89
C ASP A 11 -3.80 4.83 12.15
N LYS A 12 -4.77 3.99 11.78
CA LYS A 12 -4.63 2.53 11.94
C LYS A 12 -3.53 1.96 11.06
N LEU A 13 -3.37 2.48 9.83
CA LEU A 13 -2.31 2.06 8.92
C LEU A 13 -0.93 2.46 9.44
N ASN A 14 -0.79 3.65 10.01
CA ASN A 14 0.47 4.13 10.58
C ASN A 14 0.89 3.28 11.77
N ARG A 15 -0.03 3.00 12.70
CA ARG A 15 0.26 2.09 13.82
C ARG A 15 0.72 0.72 13.33
N LEU A 16 0.03 0.14 12.35
CA LEU A 16 0.44 -1.13 11.77
C LEU A 16 1.81 -1.02 11.10
N ALA A 17 2.06 0.04 10.33
CA ALA A 17 3.35 0.27 9.68
C ALA A 17 4.50 0.38 10.68
N GLU A 18 4.31 1.07 11.80
CA GLU A 18 5.28 1.14 12.89
C GLU A 18 5.59 -0.24 13.46
N THR A 19 4.56 -1.05 13.75
CA THR A 19 4.74 -2.42 14.26
C THR A 19 5.42 -3.36 13.27
N LEU A 20 5.36 -3.08 11.96
CA LEU A 20 6.03 -3.87 10.92
C LEU A 20 7.46 -3.39 10.66
N ARG A 21 7.73 -2.09 10.81
CA ARG A 21 9.06 -1.49 10.61
C ARG A 21 10.03 -1.90 11.72
N ASP A 22 9.58 -1.80 12.97
CA ASP A 22 10.42 -1.90 14.17
C ASP A 22 11.09 -3.28 14.38
N PRO A 23 10.38 -4.42 14.22
CA PRO A 23 10.99 -5.75 14.40
C PRO A 23 11.60 -6.35 13.13
N HIS A 24 11.19 -5.92 11.93
CA HIS A 24 11.51 -6.64 10.69
C HIS A 24 12.31 -5.83 9.65
N ARG A 25 12.66 -4.55 9.93
CA ARG A 25 13.29 -3.63 8.98
C ARG A 25 12.60 -3.62 7.61
N VAL A 26 11.29 -3.83 7.60
CA VAL A 26 10.49 -3.84 6.39
C VAL A 26 10.21 -2.40 6.00
N GLN A 27 10.47 -2.05 4.73
CA GLN A 27 9.98 -0.79 4.18
C GLN A 27 8.47 -0.87 4.00
N VAL A 28 7.74 -0.04 4.73
CA VAL A 28 6.29 0.06 4.67
C VAL A 28 5.89 1.42 4.11
N THR A 29 5.11 1.41 3.04
CA THR A 29 4.44 2.60 2.49
C THR A 29 2.97 2.55 2.88
N VAL A 30 2.45 3.66 3.40
CA VAL A 30 1.04 3.81 3.77
C VAL A 30 0.37 4.69 2.73
N VAL A 31 -0.79 4.26 2.23
CA VAL A 31 -1.68 5.08 1.41
C VAL A 31 -3.08 5.02 1.99
N ALA A 32 -3.56 6.14 2.51
CA ALA A 32 -4.93 6.26 2.95
C ALA A 32 -5.83 6.46 1.72
N ALA A 33 -6.61 5.43 1.37
CA ALA A 33 -7.51 5.48 0.22
C ALA A 33 -8.76 4.65 0.49
N ASP A 34 -9.89 5.14 -0.03
CA ASP A 34 -11.14 4.41 -0.05
C ASP A 34 -11.29 3.64 -1.36
N LEU A 35 -11.09 2.33 -1.32
CA LEU A 35 -11.15 1.46 -2.51
C LEU A 35 -12.58 1.09 -2.91
N SER A 36 -13.57 1.93 -2.55
CA SER A 36 -14.98 1.69 -2.85
C SER A 36 -15.34 1.98 -4.30
N SER A 37 -14.51 2.74 -5.02
CA SER A 37 -14.75 3.19 -6.39
C SER A 37 -13.53 2.92 -7.27
N THR A 38 -13.77 2.50 -8.52
CA THR A 38 -12.73 2.17 -9.49
C THR A 38 -11.80 3.36 -9.79
N GLU A 39 -12.34 4.57 -9.83
CA GLU A 39 -11.55 5.81 -10.05
C GLU A 39 -10.45 6.00 -8.99
N VAL A 40 -10.74 5.68 -7.72
CA VAL A 40 -9.76 5.77 -6.64
C VAL A 40 -8.69 4.68 -6.77
N VAL A 41 -9.08 3.50 -7.26
CA VAL A 41 -8.15 2.40 -7.53
C VAL A 41 -7.20 2.77 -8.67
N ASP A 42 -7.69 3.35 -9.76
CA ASP A 42 -6.86 3.80 -10.88
C ASP A 42 -5.83 4.86 -10.42
N GLY A 43 -6.26 5.82 -9.60
CA GLY A 43 -5.37 6.81 -9.00
C GLY A 43 -4.28 6.18 -8.13
N LEU A 44 -4.65 5.21 -7.29
CA LEU A 44 -3.71 4.44 -6.48
C LEU A 44 -2.68 3.70 -7.35
N ILE A 45 -3.13 3.02 -8.40
CA ILE A 45 -2.23 2.29 -9.31
C ILE A 45 -1.27 3.25 -10.01
N GLY A 46 -1.75 4.44 -10.42
CA GLY A 46 -0.91 5.51 -10.96
C GLY A 46 0.21 5.92 -9.98
N GLU A 47 -0.14 6.21 -8.73
CA GLU A 47 0.79 6.59 -7.67
C GLU A 47 1.83 5.48 -7.38
N VAL A 48 1.37 4.23 -7.31
CA VAL A 48 2.21 3.06 -7.09
C VAL A 48 3.24 2.91 -8.23
N ARG A 49 2.81 3.07 -9.48
CA ARG A 49 3.70 3.02 -10.66
C ARG A 49 4.68 4.19 -10.69
N HIS A 50 4.25 5.41 -10.34
CA HIS A 50 5.12 6.58 -10.27
C HIS A 50 6.26 6.38 -9.25
N ARG A 51 5.99 5.65 -8.17
CA ARG A 51 6.98 5.28 -7.15
C ARG A 51 7.85 4.08 -7.53
N GLY A 52 7.72 3.55 -8.75
CA GLY A 52 8.47 2.39 -9.24
C GLY A 52 8.06 1.06 -8.59
N LEU A 53 6.88 1.02 -7.97
CA LEU A 53 6.34 -0.19 -7.35
C LEU A 53 5.46 -0.93 -8.37
N HIS A 54 5.61 -2.26 -8.45
CA HIS A 54 4.77 -3.12 -9.29
C HIS A 54 4.02 -4.11 -8.42
N VAL A 55 2.69 -4.01 -8.42
CA VAL A 55 1.80 -4.99 -7.77
C VAL A 55 1.66 -6.18 -8.70
N ARG A 56 2.15 -7.35 -8.27
CA ARG A 56 1.95 -8.61 -8.99
C ARG A 56 0.88 -9.42 -8.27
N HIS A 57 -0.11 -9.89 -9.02
CA HIS A 57 -1.04 -10.87 -8.49
C HIS A 57 -0.40 -12.26 -8.62
N PRO A 58 -0.23 -13.04 -7.54
CA PRO A 58 0.18 -14.42 -7.68
C PRO A 58 -0.94 -15.16 -8.43
N GLY A 59 -0.66 -15.65 -9.65
CA GLY A 59 -1.57 -16.50 -10.41
C GLY A 59 -2.05 -16.00 -11.78
N GLN A 60 -1.61 -14.84 -12.27
CA GLN A 60 -1.85 -14.43 -13.66
C GLN A 60 -0.54 -14.64 -14.45
N GLN A 61 -0.47 -15.78 -15.17
CA GLN A 61 0.56 -16.10 -16.16
C GLN A 61 0.04 -15.74 -17.55
#